data_AF-A0A7S4WIV1-F1
#
_entry.id   AF-A0A7S4WIV1-F1
#
_cell.length_a   1.000
_cell.length_b   1.000
_cell.length_c   1.000
_cell.angle_alpha   90.00
_cell.angle_beta   90.00
_cell.angle_gamma   90.00
#
_symmetry.space_group_name_H-M   'P 1'
#
loop_
_entity.id
_entity.type
_entity.pdbx_description
1 polymer ?
#
loop_
_entity_poly.entity_id
_entity_poly.type
_entity_poly.pdbx_seq_one_letter_code
_entity_poly.pdbx_strand_id
1 'polypeptide(L)'
;DVSDVVVADRPGYLARSMTIIATGKRVEEHIYASERKGEIIYRLVDPVTKGETDDERVIAVKESPLRMEFFHRHVSDGYRMYWQAPLDSVRPMVQELVDYASKTEGRGGVVGLGIRSEEIKGV
;
A
#
# COMPACT_ATOMS: atom_id res chain seq x y z
N ASP A 1 13.34 8.57 -3.43
CA ASP A 1 13.56 8.98 -2.02
C ASP A 1 12.63 10.08 -1.57
N VAL A 2 12.31 10.05 -0.28
CA VAL A 2 11.43 11.00 0.41
C VAL A 2 12.05 11.44 1.74
N SER A 3 11.69 12.62 2.23
CA SER A 3 12.06 13.13 3.57
C SER A 3 10.83 13.56 4.38
N ASP A 4 11.07 13.89 5.65
CA ASP A 4 10.07 14.49 6.54
C ASP A 4 8.78 13.67 6.66
N VAL A 5 8.90 12.36 6.68
CA VAL A 5 7.74 11.46 6.71
C VAL A 5 7.02 11.61 8.04
N VAL A 6 5.75 11.96 7.99
CA VAL A 6 4.86 12.02 9.16
C VAL A 6 3.70 11.08 8.89
N VAL A 7 3.41 10.22 9.88
CA VAL A 7 2.29 9.28 9.84
C VAL A 7 1.39 9.56 11.03
N ALA A 8 0.08 9.58 10.79
CA ALA A 8 -0.94 9.73 11.82
C ALA A 8 -2.05 8.70 11.60
N ASP A 9 -2.43 8.03 12.67
CA ASP A 9 -3.60 7.14 12.66
C ASP A 9 -4.89 7.97 12.70
N ARG A 10 -5.83 7.66 11.80
CA ARG A 10 -7.12 8.32 11.67
C ARG A 10 -8.22 7.26 11.66
N PRO A 11 -9.44 7.59 12.09
CA PRO A 11 -10.56 6.66 12.00
C PRO A 11 -10.74 6.14 10.56
N GLY A 12 -10.41 4.86 10.35
CA GLY A 12 -10.56 4.16 9.08
C GLY A 12 -9.38 4.21 8.09
N TYR A 13 -8.32 4.97 8.36
CA TYR A 13 -7.15 5.05 7.48
C TYR A 13 -5.89 5.60 8.16
N LEU A 14 -4.72 5.34 7.57
CA LEU A 14 -3.47 6.02 7.96
C LEU A 14 -3.25 7.24 7.08
N ALA A 15 -3.09 8.42 7.68
CA ALA A 15 -2.64 9.61 6.97
C ALA A 15 -1.11 9.63 6.95
N ARG A 16 -0.52 9.68 5.76
CA ARG A 16 0.93 9.84 5.58
C ARG A 16 1.22 11.09 4.78
N SER A 17 2.12 11.93 5.28
CA SER A 17 2.67 13.03 4.50
C SER A 17 4.18 12.93 4.40
N MET A 18 4.72 13.32 3.25
CA MET A 18 6.15 13.17 2.91
C MET A 18 6.57 14.24 1.91
N THR A 19 7.85 14.59 1.92
CA THR A 19 8.45 15.50 0.94
C THR A 19 9.17 14.68 -0.12
N ILE A 20 8.76 14.81 -1.38
CA ILE A 20 9.42 14.12 -2.50
C ILE A 20 10.71 14.89 -2.83
N ILE A 21 11.86 14.32 -2.49
CA ILE A 21 13.17 15.00 -2.63
C ILE A 21 13.40 15.52 -4.05
N ALA A 22 13.06 14.70 -5.07
CA ALA A 22 13.24 15.06 -6.47
C ALA A 22 12.45 16.31 -6.91
N THR A 23 11.35 16.64 -6.23
CA THR A 23 10.48 17.76 -6.62
C THR A 23 10.35 18.84 -5.55
N GLY A 24 10.83 18.58 -4.32
CA GLY A 24 10.59 19.41 -3.14
C GLY A 24 9.13 19.48 -2.70
N LYS A 25 8.20 18.78 -3.38
CA LYS A 25 6.76 18.88 -3.08
C LYS A 25 6.39 18.06 -1.87
N ARG A 26 5.59 18.66 -0.99
CA ARG A 26 4.88 17.94 0.07
C ARG A 26 3.68 17.22 -0.54
N VAL A 27 3.60 15.93 -0.27
CA VAL A 27 2.50 15.06 -0.68
C VAL A 27 1.86 14.49 0.57
N GLU A 28 0.53 14.38 0.54
CA GLU A 28 -0.26 13.70 1.56
C GLU A 28 -1.06 12.58 0.90
N GLU A 29 -1.13 11.45 1.59
CA GLU A 29 -1.84 10.25 1.16
C GLU A 29 -2.67 9.70 2.32
N HIS A 30 -3.89 9.27 2.02
CA HIS A 30 -4.67 8.41 2.89
C HIS A 30 -4.49 6.96 2.46
N ILE A 31 -4.16 6.11 3.42
CA ILE A 31 -3.80 4.72 3.21
C ILE A 31 -4.84 3.82 3.88
N TYR A 32 -5.49 2.99 3.08
CA TYR A 32 -6.53 2.07 3.51
C TYR A 32 -6.04 0.63 3.39
N ALA A 33 -6.40 -0.19 4.37
CA ALA A 33 -6.24 -1.63 4.31
C ALA A 33 -7.61 -2.28 4.09
N SER A 34 -7.77 -2.97 2.97
CA SER A 34 -8.95 -3.77 2.66
C SER A 34 -8.57 -5.26 2.74
N GLU A 35 -8.53 -5.79 3.97
CA GLU A 35 -8.13 -7.18 4.24
C GLU A 35 -8.94 -8.19 3.42
N ARG A 36 -10.27 -8.02 3.35
CA ARG A 36 -11.16 -8.90 2.58
C ARG A 36 -10.80 -8.99 1.08
N LYS A 37 -10.22 -7.94 0.51
CA LYS A 37 -9.79 -7.91 -0.91
C LYS A 37 -8.30 -8.20 -1.09
N GLY A 38 -7.55 -8.31 0.01
CA GLY A 38 -6.10 -8.38 0.02
C GLY A 38 -5.44 -7.13 -0.56
N GLU A 39 -5.97 -5.94 -0.28
CA GLU A 39 -5.53 -4.69 -0.92
C GLU A 39 -5.06 -3.64 0.10
N ILE A 40 -3.93 -3.01 -0.20
CA ILE A 40 -3.53 -1.73 0.38
C ILE A 40 -3.74 -0.65 -0.68
N ILE A 41 -4.47 0.40 -0.32
CA ILE A 41 -4.93 1.43 -1.23
C ILE A 41 -4.39 2.77 -0.76
N TYR A 42 -3.75 3.52 -1.65
CA TYR A 42 -3.23 4.86 -1.39
C TYR A 42 -3.99 5.86 -2.24
N ARG A 43 -4.61 6.85 -1.61
CA ARG A 43 -5.26 7.97 -2.27
C ARG A 43 -4.51 9.24 -1.97
N LEU A 44 -4.18 10.01 -3.00
CA LEU A 44 -3.56 11.31 -2.80
C LEU A 44 -4.60 12.28 -2.25
N VAL A 45 -4.17 13.21 -1.41
CA VAL A 45 -5.00 14.31 -0.95
C VAL A 45 -4.65 15.56 -1.74
N ASP A 46 -5.66 16.18 -2.36
CA ASP A 46 -5.48 17.43 -3.08
C ASP A 46 -5.12 18.54 -2.07
N PRO A 47 -4.01 19.27 -2.29
CA PRO A 47 -3.53 20.25 -1.33
C PRO A 47 -4.44 21.47 -1.19
N VAL A 48 -5.30 21.73 -2.18
CA VAL A 48 -6.23 22.86 -2.24
C VAL A 48 -7.58 22.47 -1.65
N THR A 49 -8.21 21.41 -2.17
CA THR A 49 -9.57 21.01 -1.76
C THR A 49 -9.57 20.21 -0.46
N LYS A 50 -8.43 19.64 -0.07
CA LYS A 50 -8.26 18.72 1.06
C LYS A 50 -9.07 17.42 0.94
N GLY A 51 -9.62 17.15 -0.25
CA GLY A 51 -10.29 15.91 -0.58
C GLY A 51 -9.33 14.88 -1.16
N GLU A 52 -9.73 13.61 -1.11
CA GLU A 52 -9.03 12.54 -1.83
C GLU A 52 -9.21 12.69 -3.34
N THR A 53 -8.18 12.33 -4.09
CA THR A 53 -8.27 12.20 -5.53
C THR A 53 -9.03 10.94 -5.91
N ASP A 54 -9.70 10.98 -7.06
CA ASP A 54 -10.44 9.82 -7.59
C ASP A 54 -9.53 8.73 -8.16
N ASP A 55 -8.24 9.01 -8.34
CA ASP A 55 -7.25 8.00 -8.71
C ASP A 55 -6.59 7.41 -7.46
N GLU A 56 -6.59 6.08 -7.37
CA GLU A 56 -5.95 5.36 -6.28
C GLU A 56 -4.88 4.39 -6.78
N ARG A 57 -3.81 4.32 -5.99
CA ARG A 57 -2.72 3.35 -6.13
C ARG A 57 -3.05 2.12 -5.30
N VAL A 58 -2.96 0.94 -5.89
CA VAL A 58 -3.33 -0.30 -5.23
C VAL A 58 -2.18 -1.29 -5.28
N ILE A 59 -1.84 -1.83 -4.11
CA ILE A 59 -1.03 -3.04 -3.97
C ILE A 59 -1.99 -4.15 -3.57
N ALA A 60 -2.10 -5.19 -4.39
CA ALA A 60 -3.04 -6.28 -4.16
C ALA A 60 -2.32 -7.62 -4.10
N VAL A 61 -2.63 -8.42 -3.09
CA VAL A 61 -2.30 -9.85 -3.05
C VAL A 61 -3.52 -10.61 -3.55
N LYS A 62 -3.35 -11.39 -4.62
CA LYS A 62 -4.40 -12.24 -5.18
C LYS A 62 -3.99 -13.68 -4.99
N GLU A 63 -4.93 -14.51 -4.58
CA GLU A 63 -4.77 -15.95 -4.47
C GLU A 63 -5.21 -16.63 -5.77
N SER A 64 -4.72 -17.85 -6.03
CA SER A 64 -5.17 -18.72 -7.13
C SER A 64 -5.14 -18.11 -8.54
N PRO A 65 -3.96 -17.85 -9.15
CA PRO A 65 -2.62 -18.08 -8.60
C PRO A 65 -2.17 -16.97 -7.66
N LEU A 66 -1.31 -17.32 -6.70
CA LEU A 66 -0.70 -16.35 -5.79
C LEU A 66 0.14 -15.35 -6.58
N ARG A 67 -0.23 -14.07 -6.49
CA ARG A 67 0.49 -12.97 -7.14
C ARG A 67 0.30 -11.66 -6.38
N MET A 68 1.31 -10.80 -6.48
CA MET A 68 1.23 -9.42 -6.01
C MET A 68 1.12 -8.49 -7.23
N GLU A 69 0.06 -7.68 -7.26
CA GLU A 69 -0.21 -6.72 -8.33
C GLU A 69 -0.02 -5.29 -7.82
N PHE A 70 0.57 -4.43 -8.66
CA PHE A 70 0.69 -2.99 -8.44
C PHE A 70 -0.03 -2.29 -9.60
N PHE A 71 -1.07 -1.50 -9.32
CA PHE A 71 -1.82 -0.82 -10.38
C PHE A 71 -2.50 0.45 -9.89
N HIS A 72 -2.73 1.39 -10.80
CA HIS A 72 -3.65 2.51 -10.56
C HIS A 72 -5.05 2.08 -10.98
N ARG A 73 -6.08 2.56 -10.27
CA ARG A 73 -7.46 2.53 -10.76
C ARG A 73 -8.20 3.80 -10.37
N HIS A 74 -9.22 4.13 -11.14
CA HIS A 74 -10.18 5.16 -10.75
C HIS A 74 -11.19 4.58 -9.75
N VAL A 75 -11.55 5.34 -8.72
CA VAL A 75 -12.37 4.88 -7.58
C VAL A 75 -13.78 4.50 -8.03
N SER A 76 -14.35 5.23 -8.99
CA SER A 76 -15.75 5.05 -9.40
C SER A 76 -16.01 3.83 -10.29
N ASP A 77 -15.11 3.50 -11.20
CA ASP A 77 -15.32 2.46 -12.24
C ASP A 77 -14.28 1.33 -12.18
N GLY A 78 -13.22 1.48 -11.40
CA GLY A 78 -12.15 0.51 -11.28
C GLY A 78 -11.28 0.37 -12.53
N TYR A 79 -11.39 1.28 -13.50
CA TYR A 79 -10.61 1.24 -14.72
C TYR A 79 -9.12 1.35 -14.41
N ARG A 80 -8.34 0.37 -14.87
CA ARG A 80 -6.91 0.28 -14.57
C ARG A 80 -6.13 1.22 -15.49
N MET A 81 -5.30 2.05 -14.88
CA MET A 81 -4.33 2.88 -15.61
C MET A 81 -2.92 2.32 -15.48
N TYR A 82 -2.10 2.60 -16.50
CA TYR A 82 -0.71 2.16 -16.51
C TYR A 82 0.06 2.83 -15.37
N TRP A 83 0.49 2.04 -14.38
CA TRP A 83 1.42 2.49 -13.35
C TRP A 83 2.85 2.23 -13.82
N GLN A 84 3.63 3.30 -14.03
CA GLN A 84 5.09 3.27 -14.03
C GLN A 84 5.65 2.99 -12.62
N ALA A 85 5.36 1.81 -12.05
CA ALA A 85 5.91 1.46 -10.75
C ALA A 85 7.43 1.38 -10.88
N PRO A 86 8.21 1.85 -9.90
CA PRO A 86 9.65 1.70 -9.91
C PRO A 86 9.99 0.22 -9.67
N LEU A 87 9.87 -0.59 -10.72
CA LEU A 87 10.11 -2.04 -10.69
C LEU A 87 11.49 -2.35 -10.12
N ASP A 88 12.46 -1.45 -10.35
CA ASP A 88 13.82 -1.56 -9.83
C ASP A 88 13.89 -1.52 -8.31
N SER A 89 12.98 -0.82 -7.63
CA SER A 89 12.89 -0.80 -6.17
C SER A 89 12.04 -1.95 -5.61
N VAL A 90 11.03 -2.39 -6.35
CA VAL A 90 10.10 -3.44 -5.91
C VAL A 90 10.73 -4.82 -6.05
N ARG A 91 11.47 -5.08 -7.13
CA ARG A 91 12.07 -6.40 -7.40
C ARG A 91 13.00 -6.89 -6.27
N PRO A 92 13.96 -6.08 -5.76
CA PRO A 92 14.83 -6.52 -4.67
C PRO A 92 14.04 -6.84 -3.39
N MET A 93 13.07 -6.00 -3.03
CA MET A 93 12.22 -6.21 -1.86
C MET A 93 11.47 -7.55 -1.94
N VAL A 94 10.87 -7.85 -3.10
CA VAL A 94 10.16 -9.13 -3.31
C VAL A 94 11.12 -10.31 -3.24
N GLN A 95 12.32 -10.20 -3.82
CA GLN A 95 13.32 -11.26 -3.77
C GLN A 95 13.79 -11.51 -2.33
N GLU A 96 14.07 -10.47 -1.55
CA GLU A 96 14.44 -10.59 -0.13
C GLU A 96 13.34 -11.29 0.68
N LEU A 97 12.07 -10.96 0.42
CA LEU A 97 10.94 -11.62 1.07
C LEU A 97 10.85 -13.11 0.72
N VAL A 98 11.04 -13.47 -0.55
CA VAL A 98 11.06 -14.86 -1.02
C VAL A 98 12.24 -15.62 -0.41
N ASP A 99 13.43 -15.04 -0.40
CA ASP A 99 14.63 -15.64 0.19
C ASP A 99 14.46 -15.86 1.69
N TYR A 100 13.89 -14.89 2.40
CA TYR A 100 13.57 -15.01 3.82
C TYR A 100 12.57 -16.16 4.04
N ALA A 101 11.44 -16.15 3.32
CA ALA A 101 10.40 -17.17 3.42
C ALA A 101 10.98 -18.57 3.19
N SER A 102 11.82 -18.74 2.16
CA SER A 102 12.46 -20.02 1.80
C SER A 102 13.39 -20.53 2.91
N LYS A 103 14.16 -19.63 3.56
CA LYS A 103 15.02 -19.99 4.70
C LYS A 103 14.24 -20.37 5.96
N THR A 104 13.01 -19.88 6.07
CA THR A 104 12.10 -20.11 7.20
C THR A 104 11.00 -21.13 6.89
N GLU A 105 11.05 -21.79 5.75
CA GLU A 105 10.04 -22.76 5.31
C GLU A 105 9.89 -23.89 6.35
N GLY A 106 8.65 -24.14 6.77
CA GLY A 106 8.33 -25.12 7.83
C GLY A 106 8.76 -24.72 9.25
N ARG A 107 9.35 -23.54 9.44
CA ARG A 107 9.81 -23.01 10.74
C ARG A 107 9.09 -21.72 11.16
N GLY A 108 8.19 -21.21 10.31
CA GLY A 108 7.40 -20.01 10.57
C GLY A 108 6.27 -20.25 11.56
N GLY A 109 6.04 -19.28 12.45
CA GLY A 109 4.81 -19.15 13.23
C GLY A 109 3.75 -18.32 12.48
N VAL A 110 2.80 -17.76 13.23
CA VAL A 110 1.83 -16.79 12.70
C VAL A 110 2.56 -15.55 12.20
N VAL A 111 2.44 -15.23 10.91
CA VAL A 111 2.92 -13.96 10.34
C VAL A 111 1.85 -12.89 10.59
N GLY A 112 2.03 -12.08 11.63
CA GLY A 112 1.13 -10.96 11.95
C GLY A 112 1.50 -9.70 11.17
N LEU A 113 0.54 -9.09 10.47
CA LEU A 113 0.58 -7.76 9.81
C LEU A 113 -0.80 -7.39 9.15
N GLY A 114 -1.95 -7.88 9.67
CA GLY A 114 -3.27 -7.61 9.05
C GLY A 114 -3.63 -8.50 7.85
N ILE A 115 -2.93 -9.63 7.65
CA ILE A 115 -3.27 -10.60 6.59
C ILE A 115 -4.14 -11.74 7.13
N ARG A 116 -3.99 -12.13 8.41
CA ARG A 116 -4.95 -12.91 9.23
C ARG A 116 -4.74 -12.66 10.73
N SER A 117 -4.77 -11.41 11.18
CA SER A 117 -5.04 -11.13 12.60
C SER A 117 -6.46 -11.57 12.96
N GLU A 118 -6.73 -11.86 14.24
CA GLU A 118 -8.11 -11.77 14.73
C GLU A 118 -8.68 -10.41 14.31
N GLU A 119 -9.94 -10.40 13.90
CA GLU A 119 -10.67 -9.17 13.59
C GLU A 119 -10.43 -8.14 14.71
N ILE A 120 -10.11 -6.89 14.34
CA ILE A 120 -10.03 -5.81 15.32
C ILE A 120 -11.44 -5.59 15.86
N LYS A 121 -11.70 -6.08 17.07
CA LYS A 121 -12.98 -5.88 17.77
C LYS A 121 -12.91 -4.62 18.62
N GLY A 122 -13.91 -3.73 18.48
CA GLY A 122 -14.11 -2.58 19.37
C GLY A 122 -13.68 -1.21 18.82
N VAL A 123 -13.90 -0.97 17.53
CA VAL A 123 -13.90 0.38 16.93
C VAL A 123 -15.32 0.83 16.64
#